data_AF-X1V4F9-F1
#
_entry.id   AF-X1V4F9-F1
#
_cell.length_a   1.000
_cell.length_b   1.000
_cell.length_c   1.000
_cell.angle_alpha   90.00
_cell.angle_beta   90.00
_cell.angle_gamma   90.00
#
_symmetry.space_group_name_H-M   'P 1'
#
loop_
_entity.id
_entity.type
_entity.pdbx_description
1 polymer ?
#
loop_
_entity_poly.entity_id
_entity_poly.type
_entity_poly.pdbx_seq_one_letter_code
_entity_poly.pdbx_strand_id
1 'polypeptide(L)'
;PYASIVGKMAGIDLPVDPVRRMAYVFDPEVKFDYDLPLVIDADGLLYFRHETGKTILIGRSIPDEPSGFNFEWDRDYYMDVVWPQVAERVPAFDTARLIRGWAGLYAMNRLDGNGIIGRLGDIAGFYGAVGFSGSLTSQLP
;
A
#
# COMPACT_ATOMS: atom_id res chain seq x y z
N PRO A 1 -0.09 -5.00 11.35
CA PRO A 1 -1.38 -5.59 10.92
C PRO A 1 -2.05 -6.45 12.02
N TYR A 2 -1.28 -7.13 12.87
CA TYR A 2 -1.79 -7.98 13.97
C TYR A 2 -2.16 -7.22 15.26
N ALA A 3 -2.14 -5.88 15.26
CA ALA A 3 -2.27 -5.08 16.47
C ALA A 3 -3.59 -5.33 17.22
N SER A 4 -4.73 -5.37 16.51
CA SER A 4 -6.03 -5.67 17.13
C SER A 4 -6.10 -7.07 17.75
N ILE A 5 -5.44 -8.07 17.16
CA ILE A 5 -5.37 -9.43 17.73
C ILE A 5 -4.58 -9.41 19.04
N VAL A 6 -3.40 -8.79 19.04
CA VAL A 6 -2.55 -8.70 20.25
C VAL A 6 -3.21 -7.83 21.33
N GLY A 7 -3.86 -6.72 20.94
CA GLY A 7 -4.63 -5.88 21.86
C GLY A 7 -5.72 -6.67 22.57
N LYS A 8 -6.49 -7.48 21.82
CA LYS A 8 -7.54 -8.33 22.40
C LYS A 8 -7.02 -9.36 23.39
N MET A 9 -5.82 -9.92 23.17
CA MET A 9 -5.18 -10.81 24.15
C MET A 9 -4.89 -10.10 25.47
N ALA A 10 -4.69 -8.79 25.45
CA ALA A 10 -4.54 -7.94 26.62
C ALA A 10 -5.87 -7.31 27.11
N GLY A 11 -7.01 -7.64 26.50
CA GLY A 11 -8.31 -7.05 26.83
C GLY A 11 -8.55 -5.63 26.31
N ILE A 12 -7.76 -5.18 25.32
CA ILE A 12 -7.85 -3.85 24.72
C ILE A 12 -8.39 -3.96 23.28
N ASP A 13 -9.43 -3.21 22.96
CA ASP A 13 -9.89 -3.09 21.57
C ASP A 13 -9.13 -1.98 20.86
N LEU A 14 -8.12 -2.35 20.06
CA LEU A 14 -7.35 -1.41 19.27
C LEU A 14 -8.04 -1.17 17.92
N PRO A 15 -8.23 0.10 17.49
CA PRO A 15 -8.92 0.44 16.25
C PRO A 15 -8.01 0.25 15.02
N VAL A 16 -7.27 -0.87 14.96
CA VAL A 16 -6.27 -1.14 13.93
C VAL A 16 -6.64 -2.40 13.14
N ASP A 17 -6.94 -2.20 11.86
CA ASP A 17 -7.38 -3.26 10.97
C ASP A 17 -6.33 -3.56 9.90
N PRO A 18 -6.10 -4.85 9.56
CA PRO A 18 -5.27 -5.21 8.42
C PRO A 18 -6.04 -4.94 7.13
N VAL A 19 -5.51 -4.07 6.27
CA VAL A 19 -6.10 -3.82 4.95
C VAL A 19 -5.07 -4.12 3.87
N ARG A 20 -5.46 -4.92 2.88
CA ARG A 20 -4.56 -5.32 1.79
C ARG A 20 -4.21 -4.12 0.91
N ARG A 21 -2.94 -4.06 0.51
CA ARG A 21 -2.40 -3.14 -0.48
C ARG A 21 -1.55 -3.91 -1.47
N MET A 22 -1.79 -3.64 -2.75
CA MET A 22 -1.08 -4.30 -3.82
C MET A 22 -0.15 -3.33 -4.52
N ALA A 23 0.99 -3.84 -4.94
CA ALA A 23 1.89 -3.15 -5.84
C ALA A 23 2.40 -4.13 -6.90
N TYR A 24 2.73 -3.57 -8.05
CA TYR A 24 3.07 -4.27 -9.26
C TYR A 24 4.33 -3.68 -9.84
N VAL A 25 5.11 -4.51 -10.53
CA VAL A 25 6.18 -4.04 -11.40
C VAL A 25 5.92 -4.48 -12.82
N PHE A 26 6.01 -3.52 -13.73
CA PHE A 26 5.86 -3.72 -15.16
C PHE A 26 7.03 -3.11 -15.94
N ASP A 27 7.14 -3.59 -17.17
CA ASP A 27 8.21 -3.29 -18.11
C ASP A 27 7.60 -2.60 -19.34
N PRO A 28 7.67 -1.26 -19.46
CA PRO A 28 7.21 -0.57 -20.65
C PRO A 28 8.21 -0.76 -21.80
N GLU A 29 7.73 -0.94 -23.03
CA GLU A 29 8.60 -1.05 -24.21
C GLU A 29 9.31 0.29 -24.48
N VAL A 30 8.59 1.40 -24.35
CA VAL A 30 9.14 2.75 -24.45
C VAL A 30 9.86 3.09 -23.15
N LYS A 31 11.19 3.24 -23.23
CA LYS A 31 12.03 3.60 -22.09
C LYS A 31 12.25 5.10 -22.01
N PHE A 32 12.15 5.65 -20.81
CA PHE A 32 12.65 6.99 -20.53
C PHE A 32 14.18 6.97 -20.47
N ASP A 33 14.79 8.07 -20.91
CA ASP A 33 16.22 8.37 -20.80
C ASP A 33 16.59 8.95 -19.42
N TYR A 34 15.60 9.20 -18.57
CA TYR A 34 15.73 9.64 -17.18
C TYR A 34 14.91 8.77 -16.22
N ASP A 35 15.25 8.85 -14.92
CA ASP A 35 14.47 8.21 -13.86
C ASP A 35 13.25 9.06 -13.50
N LEU A 36 12.09 8.40 -13.38
CA LEU A 36 10.86 9.08 -13.01
C LEU A 36 10.86 9.30 -11.50
N PRO A 37 10.48 10.50 -11.02
CA PRO A 37 10.25 10.70 -9.60
C PRO A 37 9.07 9.83 -9.14
N LEU A 38 8.83 9.80 -7.83
CA LEU A 38 7.55 9.30 -7.31
C LEU A 38 6.43 10.22 -7.80
N VAL A 39 5.55 9.68 -8.64
CA VAL A 39 4.34 10.35 -9.10
C VAL A 39 3.17 9.83 -8.28
N ILE A 40 2.38 10.75 -7.74
CA ILE A 40 1.13 10.45 -7.03
C ILE A 40 -0.02 11.04 -7.84
N ASP A 41 -0.93 10.19 -8.27
CA ASP A 41 -2.18 10.55 -8.91
C ASP A 41 -3.31 10.44 -7.87
N ALA A 42 -3.64 11.58 -7.25
CA ALA A 42 -4.61 11.62 -6.18
C ALA A 42 -6.02 11.25 -6.65
N ASP A 43 -6.43 11.72 -7.84
CA ASP A 43 -7.75 11.41 -8.42
C ASP A 43 -7.87 9.91 -8.74
N GLY A 44 -6.77 9.35 -9.22
CA GLY A 44 -6.68 7.95 -9.58
C GLY A 44 -6.40 6.99 -8.43
N LEU A 45 -6.09 7.50 -7.23
CA LEU A 45 -5.64 6.73 -6.07
C LEU A 45 -4.43 5.84 -6.35
N LEU A 46 -3.57 6.23 -7.31
CA LEU A 46 -2.38 5.48 -7.70
C LEU A 46 -1.10 6.26 -7.46
N TYR A 47 0.01 5.54 -7.35
CA TYR A 47 1.34 6.11 -7.38
C TYR A 47 2.25 5.22 -8.21
N PHE A 48 3.23 5.80 -8.89
CA PHE A 48 4.25 5.04 -9.58
C PHE A 48 5.61 5.73 -9.52
N ARG A 49 6.67 4.95 -9.65
CA ARG A 49 8.05 5.44 -9.72
C ARG A 49 8.92 4.49 -10.51
N HIS A 50 10.09 4.96 -10.93
CA HIS A 50 11.11 4.07 -11.46
C HIS A 50 11.56 3.06 -10.40
N GLU A 51 11.79 1.83 -10.85
CA GLU A 51 12.31 0.71 -10.09
C GLU A 51 13.52 0.13 -10.84
N THR A 52 14.30 -0.70 -10.14
CA THR A 52 15.57 -1.24 -10.65
C THR A 52 15.40 -1.88 -12.04
N GLY A 53 16.32 -1.58 -12.96
CA GLY A 53 16.32 -2.15 -14.31
C GLY A 53 15.40 -1.45 -15.31
N LYS A 54 15.12 -0.15 -15.14
CA LYS A 54 14.20 0.64 -15.99
C LYS A 54 12.78 0.08 -16.05
N THR A 55 12.35 -0.52 -14.94
CA THR A 55 11.00 -1.01 -14.73
C THR A 55 10.23 0.03 -13.91
N ILE A 56 8.91 -0.10 -13.89
CA ILE A 56 8.05 0.83 -13.14
C ILE A 56 7.37 0.06 -12.02
N LEU A 57 7.49 0.56 -10.80
CA LEU A 57 6.68 0.12 -9.68
C LEU A 57 5.44 0.99 -9.61
N ILE A 58 4.28 0.37 -9.50
CA ILE A 58 2.99 1.03 -9.35
C ILE A 58 2.20 0.40 -8.21
N GLY A 59 1.50 1.23 -7.44
CA GLY A 59 0.50 0.77 -6.48
C GLY A 59 -0.76 1.61 -6.62
N ARG A 60 -1.90 0.99 -6.34
CA ARG A 60 -3.21 1.66 -6.32
C ARG A 60 -3.94 1.27 -5.05
N SER A 61 -4.57 2.25 -4.40
CA SER A 61 -5.48 1.96 -3.30
C SER A 61 -6.79 1.45 -3.86
N ILE A 62 -7.28 0.32 -3.35
CA ILE A 62 -8.61 -0.18 -3.65
C ILE A 62 -9.61 0.51 -2.71
N PRO A 63 -10.57 1.28 -3.24
CA PRO A 63 -11.70 1.76 -2.44
C PRO A 63 -12.43 0.57 -1.82
N ASP A 64 -12.76 0.68 -0.54
CA ASP A 64 -13.55 -0.34 0.19
C ASP A 64 -12.92 -1.75 0.25
N GLU A 65 -11.59 -1.87 0.12
CA GLU A 65 -10.90 -3.14 0.33
C GLU A 65 -11.25 -3.69 1.73
N PRO A 66 -11.80 -4.91 1.84
CA PRO A 66 -12.22 -5.46 3.12
C PRO A 66 -11.01 -5.68 4.03
N SER A 67 -11.25 -5.53 5.33
CA SER A 67 -10.28 -5.90 6.36
C SER A 67 -10.04 -7.41 6.34
N GLY A 68 -8.78 -7.81 6.40
CA GLY A 68 -8.42 -9.23 6.41
C GLY A 68 -6.92 -9.49 6.24
N PHE A 69 -6.54 -10.75 6.44
CA PHE A 69 -5.18 -11.23 6.24
C PHE A 69 -5.00 -11.86 4.87
N ASN A 70 -5.27 -11.08 3.82
CA ASN A 70 -5.05 -11.50 2.44
C ASN A 70 -3.69 -11.01 1.93
N PHE A 71 -2.82 -11.94 1.57
CA PHE A 71 -1.49 -11.66 0.99
C PHE A 71 -1.39 -12.08 -0.48
N GLU A 72 -2.50 -12.49 -1.08
CA GLU A 72 -2.58 -12.78 -2.50
C GLU A 72 -2.74 -11.47 -3.26
N TRP A 73 -1.98 -11.31 -4.33
CA TRP A 73 -2.13 -10.18 -5.25
C TRP A 73 -3.01 -10.60 -6.42
N ASP A 74 -3.71 -9.64 -6.99
CA ASP A 74 -4.69 -9.87 -8.05
C ASP A 74 -4.12 -9.37 -9.39
N ARG A 75 -3.92 -10.30 -10.32
CA ARG A 75 -3.43 -10.00 -11.67
C ARG A 75 -4.49 -9.37 -12.54
N ASP A 76 -5.73 -9.82 -12.43
CA ASP A 76 -6.83 -9.35 -13.27
C ASP A 76 -7.16 -7.91 -12.89
N TYR A 77 -7.12 -7.58 -11.60
CA TYR A 77 -7.21 -6.20 -11.13
C TYR A 77 -6.13 -5.28 -11.74
N TYR A 78 -4.91 -5.78 -11.95
CA TYR A 78 -3.89 -5.00 -12.65
C TYR A 78 -4.27 -4.79 -14.12
N MET A 79 -4.65 -5.85 -14.82
CA MET A 79 -4.97 -5.80 -16.25
C MET A 79 -6.21 -4.96 -16.55
N ASP A 80 -7.23 -5.04 -15.70
CA ASP A 80 -8.55 -4.45 -15.95
C ASP A 80 -8.69 -3.03 -15.39
N VAL A 81 -7.89 -2.68 -14.37
CA VAL A 81 -8.04 -1.40 -13.64
C VAL A 81 -6.75 -0.60 -13.63
N VAL A 82 -5.65 -1.15 -13.10
CA VAL A 82 -4.42 -0.38 -12.86
C VAL A 82 -3.74 0.02 -14.16
N TRP A 83 -3.58 -0.93 -15.09
CA TRP A 83 -2.88 -0.71 -16.34
C TRP A 83 -3.61 0.27 -17.28
N PRO A 84 -4.92 0.12 -17.56
CA PRO A 84 -5.65 1.08 -18.39
C PRO A 84 -5.59 2.50 -17.84
N GLN A 85 -5.72 2.64 -16.51
CA GLN A 85 -5.70 3.93 -15.85
C GLN A 85 -4.33 4.63 -15.95
N VAL A 86 -3.22 3.91 -15.73
CA VAL A 86 -1.89 4.52 -15.84
C VAL A 86 -1.49 4.77 -17.29
N ALA A 87 -1.93 3.92 -18.23
CA ALA A 87 -1.70 4.11 -19.66
C ALA A 87 -2.43 5.37 -20.20
N GLU A 88 -3.62 5.68 -19.68
CA GLU A 88 -4.31 6.94 -20.01
C GLU A 88 -3.50 8.18 -19.58
N ARG A 89 -2.86 8.11 -18.39
CA ARG A 89 -2.03 9.22 -17.87
C ARG A 89 -0.66 9.30 -18.54
N VAL A 90 -0.08 8.16 -18.87
CA VAL A 90 1.25 8.04 -19.48
C VAL A 90 1.15 7.07 -20.65
N PRO A 91 0.87 7.55 -21.88
CA PRO A 91 0.68 6.69 -23.05
C PRO A 91 1.85 5.76 -23.38
N ALA A 92 3.07 6.09 -22.93
CA ALA A 92 4.24 5.21 -23.05
C ALA A 92 4.09 3.87 -22.30
N PHE A 93 3.13 3.75 -21.39
CA PHE A 93 2.82 2.52 -20.65
C PHE A 93 1.78 1.62 -21.32
N ASP A 94 1.23 2.01 -22.47
CA ASP A 94 0.26 1.19 -23.22
C ASP A 94 0.87 -0.10 -23.77
N THR A 95 2.20 -0.23 -23.80
CA THR A 95 2.92 -1.46 -24.18
C THR A 95 3.54 -2.18 -22.98
N ALA A 96 3.07 -1.87 -21.77
CA ALA A 96 3.62 -2.43 -20.53
C ALA A 96 3.38 -3.94 -20.39
N ARG A 97 4.46 -4.68 -20.16
CA ARG A 97 4.40 -6.09 -19.77
C ARG A 97 4.48 -6.22 -18.25
N LEU A 98 3.46 -6.81 -17.62
CA LEU A 98 3.51 -7.13 -16.20
C LEU A 98 4.63 -8.15 -15.91
N ILE A 99 5.49 -7.84 -14.94
CA ILE A 99 6.58 -8.73 -14.51
C ILE A 99 6.16 -9.53 -13.28
N ARG A 100 5.65 -8.83 -12.24
CA ARG A 100 5.28 -9.42 -10.95
C ARG A 100 4.39 -8.47 -10.15
N GLY A 101 3.67 -9.02 -9.17
CA GLY A 101 2.93 -8.27 -8.16
C GLY A 101 3.15 -8.84 -6.77
N TRP A 102 2.80 -8.04 -5.76
CA TRP A 102 2.81 -8.42 -4.35
C TRP A 102 1.67 -7.75 -3.63
N ALA A 103 1.16 -8.44 -2.60
CA ALA A 103 0.21 -7.89 -1.66
C ALA A 103 0.83 -7.88 -0.25
N GLY A 104 0.66 -6.76 0.43
CA GLY A 104 1.01 -6.59 1.84
C GLY A 104 -0.18 -6.05 2.61
N LEU A 105 -0.06 -6.05 3.94
CA LEU A 105 -1.12 -5.55 4.83
C LEU A 105 -0.69 -4.26 5.49
N TYR A 106 -1.47 -3.21 5.28
CA TYR A 106 -1.37 -2.00 6.08
C TYR A 106 -2.11 -2.19 7.39
N ALA A 107 -1.51 -1.69 8.48
CA ALA A 107 -2.17 -1.60 9.77
C ALA A 107 -2.97 -0.29 9.80
N MET A 108 -4.18 -0.29 9.27
CA MET A 108 -5.02 0.90 9.17
C MET A 108 -5.60 1.28 10.53
N ASN A 109 -5.29 2.47 11.02
CA ASN A 109 -6.06 3.06 12.11
C ASN A 109 -7.41 3.59 11.59
N ARG A 110 -8.51 3.04 12.11
CA ARG A 110 -9.89 3.39 11.72
C ARG A 110 -10.36 4.76 12.19
N LEU A 111 -9.66 5.41 13.11
CA LEU A 111 -10.06 6.70 13.66
C LEU A 111 -9.69 7.86 12.73
N ASP A 112 -8.40 7.99 12.46
CA ASP A 112 -7.83 9.13 11.74
C ASP A 112 -6.67 8.74 10.80
N GLY A 113 -6.35 7.44 10.70
CA GLY A 113 -5.23 6.94 9.92
C GLY A 113 -3.85 7.18 10.53
N ASN A 114 -3.73 7.89 11.66
CA ASN A 114 -2.44 8.16 12.28
C ASN A 114 -1.94 6.98 13.11
N GLY A 115 -0.61 6.89 13.28
CA GLY A 115 -0.01 5.92 14.18
C GLY A 115 -0.38 6.17 15.64
N ILE A 116 -0.63 5.11 16.39
CA ILE A 116 -0.80 5.11 17.84
C ILE A 116 0.55 4.75 18.46
N ILE A 117 1.14 5.68 19.19
CA ILE A 117 2.43 5.48 19.88
C ILE A 117 2.26 5.82 21.36
N GLY A 118 2.68 4.90 22.24
CA GLY A 118 2.70 5.13 23.68
C GLY A 118 2.03 4.02 24.47
N ARG A 119 1.57 4.36 25.68
CA ARG A 119 0.88 3.42 26.56
C ARG A 119 -0.48 3.06 25.98
N LEU A 120 -0.80 1.76 25.97
CA LEU A 120 -2.06 1.25 25.44
C LEU A 120 -2.96 0.79 26.59
N GLY A 121 -4.14 1.42 26.71
CA GLY A 121 -5.08 1.15 27.80
C GLY A 121 -4.51 1.43 29.19
N ASP A 122 -5.19 0.91 30.21
CA ASP A 122 -4.81 1.13 31.62
C ASP A 122 -3.80 0.10 32.15
N ILE A 123 -3.18 -0.71 31.28
CA ILE A 123 -2.23 -1.75 31.68
C ILE A 123 -0.86 -1.12 31.93
N ALA A 124 -0.33 -1.32 33.13
CA ALA A 124 1.01 -0.84 33.47
C ALA A 124 2.06 -1.60 32.64
N GLY A 125 2.98 -0.86 32.00
CA GLY A 125 4.03 -1.45 31.19
C GLY A 125 3.63 -1.87 29.77
N PHE A 126 2.37 -1.71 29.36
CA PHE A 126 1.92 -2.06 28.02
C PHE A 126 2.00 -0.87 27.07
N TYR A 127 2.93 -0.94 26.12
CA TYR A 127 3.19 0.11 25.13
C TYR A 127 3.09 -0.45 23.72
N GLY A 128 2.77 0.40 22.75
CA GLY A 128 2.78 0.03 21.35
C GLY A 128 3.13 1.20 20.44
N ALA A 129 3.55 0.82 19.23
CA ALA A 129 3.70 1.68 18.06
C ALA A 129 2.99 0.96 16.91
N VAL A 130 1.71 1.26 16.69
CA VAL A 130 0.83 0.50 15.79
C VAL A 130 -0.07 1.44 14.97
N GLY A 131 -0.75 0.93 13.95
CA GLY A 131 -1.79 1.71 13.26
C GLY A 131 -1.28 2.77 12.26
N PHE A 132 -0.03 2.69 11.81
CA PHE A 132 0.58 3.70 10.93
C PHE A 132 -0.01 3.82 9.52
N SER A 133 -0.97 2.98 9.12
CA SER A 133 -1.74 3.13 7.88
C SER A 133 -0.89 3.24 6.59
N GLY A 134 0.34 2.72 6.61
CA GLY A 134 1.28 2.81 5.48
C GLY A 134 2.11 4.08 5.39
N SER A 135 1.97 5.00 6.35
CA SER A 135 2.77 6.23 6.44
C SER A 135 4.04 6.08 7.28
N LEU A 136 4.28 4.92 7.87
CA LEU A 136 5.44 4.71 8.76
C LEU A 136 6.77 5.08 8.07
N THR A 137 6.94 4.74 6.80
CA THR A 137 8.18 5.04 6.05
C THR A 137 8.46 6.52 5.88
N SER A 138 7.44 7.39 5.87
CA SER A 138 7.64 8.85 5.85
C SER A 138 7.81 9.45 7.25
N GLN A 139 7.60 8.66 8.31
CA GLN A 139 7.69 9.06 9.71
C GLN A 139 8.94 8.54 10.41
N LEU A 140 9.69 7.64 9.78
CA LEU A 140 10.98 7.14 10.26
C LEU A 140 12.12 8.05 9.76
N PRO A 141 13.14 8.32 10.61
CA PRO A 141 14.30 9.13 10.26
C PRO A 141 15.24 8.44 9.26
#